data_AF-G5GPC3-F1
#
_entry.id   AF-G5GPC3-F1
#
_cell.length_a   1.000
_cell.length_b   1.000
_cell.length_c   1.000
_cell.angle_alpha   90.00
_cell.angle_beta   90.00
_cell.angle_gamma   90.00
#
_symmetry.space_group_name_H-M   'P 1'
#
loop_
_entity.id
_entity.type
_entity.pdbx_description
1 polymer ?
#
loop_
_entity_poly.entity_id
_entity_poly.type
_entity_poly.pdbx_seq_one_letter_code
_entity_poly.pdbx_strand_id
1 'polypeptide(L)'
;MTDTEIRLLHTFVCAPPFDLLVFYVFRKRLRFARGCVLVGYLLLLVLTQCIQMTAGLDMSLTALLCRPLAVLYMMATIHDRPLRVLSIALLVYSLPMLAGTIGAAAEHFFGAGLPPGLWKCLLIPMMFLLVLPAALHTIRHLLMPMLSVDDRRLWLYLCGYEVILVALAVAADPSGTSVQPTIIAARLLLPLALIQYLRVSNLLARYTEEGNALHTRQLHEQMIRSAEEARYQTMLALWRSSRRMRHDLRHHMTMIAQLAHEGSRTRLAAYLDDLAEQFSVQKAERHRQ
;
A
#
# COMPACT_ATOMS: atom_id res chain seq x y z
N MET A 1 48.68 -8.30 3.94
CA MET A 1 47.63 -7.87 3.00
C MET A 1 48.05 -6.56 2.40
N THR A 2 47.99 -6.45 1.07
CA THR A 2 48.20 -5.18 0.36
C THR A 2 46.96 -4.28 0.52
N ASP A 3 47.12 -2.96 0.48
CA ASP A 3 45.97 -2.01 0.60
C ASP A 3 44.89 -2.29 -0.46
N THR A 4 45.30 -2.79 -1.62
CA THR A 4 44.41 -3.19 -2.72
C THR A 4 43.55 -4.40 -2.37
N GLU A 5 44.08 -5.40 -1.67
CA GLU A 5 43.32 -6.58 -1.18
C GLU A 5 42.27 -6.17 -0.15
N ILE A 6 42.61 -5.24 0.75
CA ILE A 6 41.67 -4.76 1.78
C ILE A 6 40.53 -3.97 1.14
N ARG A 7 40.82 -3.12 0.14
CA ARG A 7 39.80 -2.42 -0.66
C ARG A 7 38.86 -3.40 -1.37
N LEU A 8 39.43 -4.43 -1.99
CA LEU A 8 38.67 -5.47 -2.68
C LEU A 8 37.73 -6.20 -1.72
N LEU A 9 38.27 -6.62 -0.58
CA LEU A 9 37.52 -7.35 0.44
C LEU A 9 36.40 -6.45 1.01
N HIS A 10 36.67 -5.18 1.28
CA HIS A 10 35.68 -4.24 1.75
C HIS A 10 34.51 -4.07 0.76
N THR A 11 34.78 -3.92 -0.54
CA THR A 11 33.73 -3.74 -1.55
C THR A 11 32.85 -4.98 -1.72
N PHE A 12 33.45 -6.18 -1.74
CA PHE A 12 32.70 -7.43 -1.91
C PHE A 12 32.03 -7.96 -0.65
N VAL A 13 32.51 -7.58 0.54
CA VAL A 13 31.99 -8.10 1.80
C VAL A 13 30.98 -7.14 2.43
N CYS A 14 31.21 -5.83 2.34
CA CYS A 14 30.38 -4.84 3.04
C CYS A 14 29.14 -4.39 2.24
N ALA A 15 29.22 -4.31 0.92
CA ALA A 15 28.12 -3.81 0.09
C ALA A 15 27.03 -4.85 -0.26
N PRO A 16 27.38 -6.09 -0.68
CA PRO A 16 26.39 -7.07 -1.15
C PRO A 16 25.34 -7.54 -0.15
N PRO A 17 25.61 -7.76 1.16
CA PRO A 17 24.63 -8.36 2.05
C PRO A 17 23.33 -7.52 2.14
N PHE A 18 23.46 -6.19 2.20
CA PHE A 18 22.30 -5.29 2.27
C PHE A 18 21.61 -5.14 0.91
N ASP A 19 22.36 -5.02 -0.18
CA ASP A 19 21.77 -4.86 -1.52
C ASP A 19 21.01 -6.13 -1.96
N LEU A 20 21.51 -7.31 -1.58
CA LEU A 20 20.81 -8.58 -1.77
C LEU A 20 19.48 -8.66 -0.99
N LEU A 21 19.38 -7.96 0.15
CA LEU A 21 18.13 -7.85 0.90
C LEU A 21 17.05 -7.12 0.09
N VAL A 22 17.42 -6.05 -0.63
CA VAL A 22 16.50 -5.32 -1.52
C VAL A 22 16.04 -6.24 -2.67
N PHE A 23 16.98 -6.94 -3.32
CA PHE A 23 16.64 -7.91 -4.35
C PHE A 23 15.78 -9.08 -3.82
N TYR A 24 15.95 -9.47 -2.56
CA TYR A 24 15.13 -10.49 -1.92
C TYR A 24 13.68 -10.04 -1.76
N VAL A 25 13.44 -8.77 -1.36
CA VAL A 25 12.09 -8.19 -1.28
C VAL A 25 11.39 -8.24 -2.63
N PHE A 26 12.11 -7.88 -3.70
CA PHE A 26 11.57 -7.82 -5.07
C PHE A 26 11.80 -9.09 -5.90
N ARG A 27 12.14 -10.23 -5.30
CA ARG A 27 12.55 -11.47 -6.00
C ARG A 27 11.56 -12.01 -7.04
N LYS A 28 10.28 -11.63 -6.94
CA LYS A 28 9.19 -12.03 -7.85
C LYS A 28 8.87 -10.95 -8.90
N ARG A 29 9.43 -9.75 -8.77
CA ARG A 29 9.14 -8.56 -9.59
C ARG A 29 10.39 -8.06 -10.32
N LEU A 30 11.32 -8.94 -10.67
CA LEU A 30 12.52 -8.58 -11.44
C LEU A 30 12.17 -8.53 -12.93
N ARG A 31 12.69 -7.53 -13.66
CA ARG A 31 12.51 -7.40 -15.13
C ARG A 31 13.25 -8.48 -15.92
N PHE A 32 14.37 -8.94 -15.38
CA PHE A 32 15.27 -9.91 -16.02
C PHE A 32 15.40 -11.18 -15.18
N ALA A 33 15.92 -12.24 -15.80
CA ALA A 33 16.27 -13.46 -15.09
C ALA A 33 17.24 -13.17 -13.94
N ARG A 34 17.11 -13.90 -12.83
CA ARG A 34 17.90 -13.69 -11.61
C ARG A 34 19.41 -13.72 -11.87
N GLY A 35 19.86 -14.63 -12.73
CA GLY A 35 21.26 -14.73 -13.15
C GLY A 35 21.77 -13.45 -13.81
N CYS A 36 21.01 -12.88 -14.76
CA CYS A 36 21.41 -11.64 -15.44
C CYS A 36 21.46 -10.45 -14.47
N VAL A 37 20.51 -10.36 -13.53
CA VAL A 37 20.51 -9.29 -12.50
C VAL A 37 21.72 -9.42 -11.58
N LEU A 38 22.07 -10.64 -11.16
CA LEU A 38 23.27 -10.91 -10.35
C LEU A 38 24.55 -10.58 -11.11
N VAL A 39 24.66 -10.97 -12.38
CA VAL A 39 25.83 -10.65 -13.22
C VAL A 39 25.97 -9.14 -13.42
N GLY A 40 24.88 -8.43 -13.70
CA GLY A 40 24.89 -6.97 -13.82
C GLY A 40 25.26 -6.28 -12.49
N TYR A 41 24.84 -6.83 -11.35
CA TYR A 41 25.22 -6.31 -10.04
C TYR A 41 26.70 -6.58 -9.72
N LEU A 42 27.22 -7.76 -10.10
CA LEU A 42 28.66 -8.04 -10.00
C LEU A 42 29.49 -7.08 -10.87
N LEU A 43 29.04 -6.79 -12.09
CA LEU A 43 29.67 -5.78 -12.95
C LEU A 43 29.67 -4.39 -12.29
N LEU A 44 28.58 -4.03 -11.60
CA LEU A 44 28.50 -2.78 -10.84
C LEU A 44 29.50 -2.73 -9.68
N LEU A 45 29.70 -3.84 -8.95
CA LEU A 45 30.71 -3.93 -7.89
C LEU A 45 32.12 -3.80 -8.46
N VAL A 46 32.40 -4.45 -9.60
CA VAL A 46 33.68 -4.33 -10.30
C VAL A 46 33.92 -2.90 -10.77
N LEU A 47 32.89 -2.22 -11.30
CA LEU A 47 32.96 -0.82 -11.68
C LEU A 47 33.25 0.09 -10.47
N THR A 48 32.55 -0.14 -9.36
CA THR A 48 32.77 0.57 -8.09
C THR A 48 34.22 0.41 -7.61
N GLN A 49 34.75 -0.81 -7.70
CA GLN A 49 36.14 -1.11 -7.37
C GLN A 49 37.13 -0.42 -8.31
N CYS A 50 36.83 -0.37 -9.61
CA CYS A 50 37.65 0.33 -10.60
C CYS A 50 37.74 1.83 -10.27
N ILE A 51 36.59 2.47 -9.99
CA ILE A 51 36.51 3.87 -9.58
C ILE A 51 37.35 4.11 -8.31
N GLN A 52 37.26 3.21 -7.33
CA GLN A 52 38.02 3.29 -6.09
C GLN A 52 39.53 3.24 -6.29
N MET A 53 40.00 2.44 -7.27
CA MET A 53 41.43 2.33 -7.59
C MET A 53 41.93 3.52 -8.41
N THR A 54 41.11 4.08 -9.31
CA THR A 54 41.51 5.19 -10.18
C THR A 54 41.48 6.55 -9.47
N ALA A 55 40.52 6.75 -8.56
CA ALA A 55 40.27 8.07 -7.97
C ALA A 55 41.09 8.34 -6.70
N GLY A 56 41.75 7.34 -6.13
CA GLY A 56 42.53 7.48 -4.88
C GLY A 56 41.70 7.90 -3.67
N LEU A 57 40.36 7.89 -3.78
CA LEU A 57 39.43 8.32 -2.75
C LEU A 57 39.40 7.35 -1.56
N ASP A 58 39.04 7.87 -0.39
CA ASP A 58 38.79 7.06 0.80
C ASP A 58 37.69 6.03 0.55
N MET A 59 37.82 4.86 1.19
CA MET A 59 36.91 3.73 0.98
C MET A 59 35.44 4.09 1.28
N SER A 60 35.20 4.94 2.28
CA SER A 60 33.85 5.35 2.68
C SER A 60 33.23 6.38 1.75
N LEU A 61 34.01 7.36 1.27
CA LEU A 61 33.55 8.37 0.31
C LEU A 61 33.23 7.73 -1.05
N THR A 62 34.03 6.76 -1.47
CA THR A 62 33.75 6.02 -2.71
C THR A 62 32.47 5.19 -2.59
N ALA A 63 32.26 4.55 -1.44
CA ALA A 63 31.02 3.80 -1.17
C ALA A 63 29.78 4.71 -1.15
N LEU A 64 29.90 5.94 -0.64
CA LEU A 64 28.83 6.94 -0.66
C LEU A 64 28.50 7.39 -2.09
N LEU A 65 29.51 7.72 -2.89
CA LEU A 65 29.35 8.21 -4.26
C LEU A 65 28.85 7.14 -5.24
N CYS A 66 29.20 5.87 -5.02
CA CYS A 66 28.74 4.78 -5.88
C CYS A 66 27.36 4.23 -5.44
N ARG A 67 26.83 4.63 -4.28
CA ARG A 67 25.52 4.16 -3.80
C ARG A 67 24.33 4.61 -4.66
N PRO A 68 24.24 5.87 -5.13
CA PRO A 68 23.20 6.30 -6.07
C PRO A 68 23.20 5.46 -7.35
N LEU A 69 24.38 5.07 -7.84
CA LEU A 69 24.51 4.21 -9.01
C LEU A 69 23.87 2.82 -8.77
N ALA A 70 24.08 2.25 -7.58
CA ALA A 70 23.44 1.00 -7.18
C ALA A 70 21.91 1.13 -7.06
N VAL A 71 21.41 2.24 -6.51
CA VAL A 71 19.96 2.50 -6.45
C VAL A 71 19.40 2.66 -7.87
N LEU A 72 20.07 3.39 -8.77
CA LEU A 72 19.65 3.51 -10.17
C LEU A 72 19.61 2.15 -10.88
N TYR A 73 20.59 1.29 -10.62
CA TYR A 73 20.60 -0.08 -11.13
C TYR A 73 19.41 -0.91 -10.59
N MET A 74 19.11 -0.82 -9.30
CA MET A 74 17.94 -1.47 -8.70
C MET A 74 16.63 -0.97 -9.34
N MET A 75 16.51 0.34 -9.55
CA MET A 75 15.34 0.97 -10.20
C MET A 75 15.18 0.53 -11.66
N ALA A 76 16.30 0.34 -12.37
CA ALA A 76 16.28 -0.13 -13.74
C ALA A 76 15.90 -1.62 -13.85
N THR A 77 16.32 -2.45 -12.89
CA THR A 77 16.16 -3.92 -12.92
C THR A 77 14.88 -4.43 -12.27
N ILE A 78 14.28 -3.69 -11.34
CA ILE A 78 13.03 -4.06 -10.65
C ILE A 78 11.83 -3.54 -11.44
N HIS A 79 10.87 -4.43 -11.73
CA HIS A 79 9.60 -4.12 -12.41
C HIS A 79 8.55 -3.68 -11.39
N ASP A 80 8.77 -2.55 -10.73
CA ASP A 80 7.80 -1.93 -9.83
C ASP A 80 7.89 -0.40 -9.94
N ARG A 81 7.00 0.31 -9.25
CA ARG A 81 7.01 1.77 -9.23
C ARG A 81 8.34 2.27 -8.63
N PRO A 82 9.00 3.24 -9.28
CA PRO A 82 10.31 3.73 -8.85
C PRO A 82 10.30 4.24 -7.39
N LEU A 83 9.22 4.90 -6.96
CA LEU A 83 9.09 5.39 -5.58
C LEU A 83 9.16 4.27 -4.52
N ARG A 84 8.61 3.10 -4.82
CA ARG A 84 8.61 1.96 -3.87
C ARG A 84 9.99 1.34 -3.76
N VAL A 85 10.65 1.17 -4.90
CA VAL A 85 12.02 0.64 -4.97
C VAL A 85 12.97 1.59 -4.27
N LEU A 86 12.82 2.90 -4.51
CA LEU A 86 13.62 3.93 -3.86
C LEU A 86 13.43 3.93 -2.35
N SER A 87 12.19 3.88 -1.84
CA SER A 87 11.96 3.90 -0.40
C SER A 87 12.50 2.63 0.27
N ILE A 88 12.29 1.46 -0.33
CA ILE A 88 12.83 0.20 0.21
C ILE A 88 14.36 0.20 0.19
N ALA A 89 14.98 0.77 -0.86
CA ALA A 89 16.42 0.92 -0.93
C ALA A 89 16.93 1.88 0.17
N LEU A 90 16.27 3.01 0.42
CA LEU A 90 16.64 3.95 1.48
C LEU A 90 16.46 3.35 2.88
N LEU A 91 15.37 2.64 3.11
CA LEU A 91 15.12 1.91 4.35
C LEU A 91 16.28 0.96 4.65
N VAL A 92 16.67 0.15 3.66
CA VAL A 92 17.77 -0.79 3.80
C VAL A 92 19.11 -0.06 3.93
N TYR A 93 19.29 1.09 3.29
CA TYR A 93 20.51 1.92 3.36
C TYR A 93 20.82 2.46 4.76
N SER A 94 19.82 2.65 5.61
CA SER A 94 20.04 3.03 7.01
C SER A 94 20.89 2.01 7.79
N LEU A 95 20.79 0.72 7.45
CA LEU A 95 21.47 -0.38 8.13
C LEU A 95 22.99 -0.43 7.86
N PRO A 96 23.50 -0.41 6.61
CA PRO A 96 24.93 -0.35 6.36
C PRO A 96 25.55 0.94 6.88
N MET A 97 24.81 2.05 6.90
CA MET A 97 25.28 3.30 7.47
C MET A 97 25.55 3.19 8.99
N LEU A 98 24.64 2.58 9.73
CA LEU A 98 24.81 2.26 11.16
C LEU A 98 25.96 1.27 11.37
N ALA A 99 26.00 0.18 10.60
CA ALA A 99 27.04 -0.83 10.69
C ALA A 99 28.43 -0.25 10.41
N GLY A 100 28.53 0.66 9.44
CA GLY A 100 29.75 1.39 9.12
C GLY A 100 30.27 2.24 10.30
N THR A 101 29.38 2.94 11.02
CA THR A 101 29.80 3.72 12.19
C THR A 101 30.17 2.90 13.39
N ILE A 102 29.46 1.80 13.63
CA ILE A 102 29.83 0.87 14.71
C ILE A 102 31.19 0.24 14.38
N GLY A 103 31.42 -0.11 13.10
CA GLY A 103 32.71 -0.57 12.62
C GLY A 103 33.84 0.44 12.84
N ALA A 104 33.61 1.73 12.53
CA ALA A 104 34.59 2.79 12.75
C ALA A 104 34.83 3.06 14.25
N ALA A 105 33.79 3.01 15.09
CA ALA A 105 33.93 3.13 16.54
C ALA A 105 34.73 1.96 17.12
N ALA A 106 34.42 0.73 16.71
CA ALA A 106 35.17 -0.46 17.14
C ALA A 106 36.64 -0.40 16.71
N GLU A 107 36.92 0.08 15.50
CA GLU A 107 38.28 0.32 15.02
C GLU A 107 39.01 1.38 15.87
N HIS A 108 38.33 2.43 16.32
CA HIS A 108 38.92 3.45 17.19
C HIS A 108 39.24 2.94 18.61
N PHE A 109 38.35 2.13 19.20
CA PHE A 109 38.51 1.66 20.59
C PHE A 109 39.34 0.37 20.71
N PHE A 110 39.25 -0.55 19.74
CA PHE A 110 39.87 -1.88 19.78
C PHE A 110 40.95 -2.09 18.69
N GLY A 111 41.22 -1.08 17.86
CA GLY A 111 42.08 -1.19 16.67
C GLY A 111 43.57 -1.40 16.90
N ALA A 112 44.02 -1.61 18.14
CA ALA A 112 45.42 -1.93 18.42
C ALA A 112 45.75 -3.34 17.85
N GLY A 113 46.21 -3.39 16.60
CA GLY A 113 46.81 -4.59 16.00
C GLY A 113 46.27 -5.04 14.63
N LEU A 114 45.21 -4.43 14.09
CA LEU A 114 44.70 -4.76 12.75
C LEU A 114 44.92 -3.60 11.74
N PRO A 115 45.26 -3.91 10.47
CA PRO A 115 45.25 -2.94 9.37
C PRO A 115 43.90 -2.21 9.24
N PRO A 116 43.93 -0.91 8.86
CA PRO A 116 42.73 -0.10 8.77
C PRO A 116 41.70 -0.69 7.79
N GLY A 117 40.43 -0.71 8.18
CA GLY A 117 39.31 -1.22 7.36
C GLY A 117 38.99 -2.72 7.51
N LEU A 118 39.88 -3.55 8.06
CA LEU A 118 39.59 -4.98 8.31
C LEU A 118 38.53 -5.17 9.40
N TRP A 119 38.51 -4.30 10.41
CA TRP A 119 37.44 -4.27 11.42
C TRP A 119 36.07 -4.09 10.78
N LYS A 120 35.95 -3.19 9.79
CA LYS A 120 34.70 -2.97 9.05
C LYS A 120 34.30 -4.23 8.28
N CYS A 121 35.26 -4.89 7.63
CA CYS A 121 35.02 -6.12 6.87
C CYS A 121 34.52 -7.29 7.73
N LEU A 122 34.93 -7.37 9.00
CA LEU A 122 34.47 -8.41 9.93
C LEU A 122 33.13 -8.05 10.57
N LEU A 123 33.00 -6.80 11.02
CA LEU A 123 31.91 -6.38 11.89
C LEU A 123 30.61 -6.11 11.09
N ILE A 124 30.72 -5.62 9.85
CA ILE A 124 29.56 -5.34 9.00
C ILE A 124 28.78 -6.63 8.64
N PRO A 125 29.42 -7.73 8.17
CA PRO A 125 28.72 -9.00 7.95
C PRO A 125 28.16 -9.63 9.23
N MET A 126 28.89 -9.54 10.36
CA MET A 126 28.38 -10.03 11.64
C MET A 126 27.12 -9.28 12.07
N MET A 127 27.12 -7.95 11.95
CA MET A 127 25.95 -7.12 12.21
C MET A 127 24.80 -7.45 11.27
N PHE A 128 25.09 -7.69 10.00
CA PHE A 128 24.09 -8.15 9.04
C PHE A 128 23.48 -9.49 9.47
N LEU A 129 24.28 -10.49 9.82
CA LEU A 129 23.77 -11.78 10.32
C LEU A 129 22.92 -11.63 11.57
N LEU A 130 23.29 -10.71 12.49
CA LEU A 130 22.53 -10.44 13.70
C LEU A 130 21.18 -9.77 13.40
N VAL A 131 21.15 -8.83 12.45
CA VAL A 131 19.95 -8.09 12.06
C VAL A 131 19.07 -8.87 11.09
N LEU A 132 19.62 -9.87 10.37
CA LEU A 132 18.92 -10.63 9.34
C LEU A 132 17.59 -11.24 9.80
N PRO A 133 17.46 -11.90 10.98
CA PRO A 133 16.19 -12.44 11.44
C PRO A 133 15.14 -11.35 11.63
N ALA A 134 15.53 -10.23 12.24
CA ALA A 134 14.66 -9.08 12.47
C ALA A 134 14.25 -8.43 11.14
N ALA A 135 15.20 -8.26 10.21
CA ALA A 135 14.94 -7.73 8.87
C ALA A 135 13.99 -8.62 8.06
N LEU A 136 14.16 -9.95 8.12
CA LEU A 136 13.23 -10.88 7.47
C LEU A 136 11.84 -10.84 8.10
N HIS A 137 11.76 -10.69 9.43
CA HIS A 137 10.49 -10.55 10.13
C HIS A 137 9.79 -9.24 9.73
N THR A 138 10.48 -8.10 9.72
CA THR A 138 9.91 -6.81 9.28
C THR A 138 9.51 -6.85 7.81
N ILE A 139 10.31 -7.46 6.93
CA ILE A 139 9.96 -7.65 5.52
C ILE A 139 8.67 -8.45 5.39
N ARG A 140 8.55 -9.59 6.09
CA ARG A 140 7.38 -10.48 5.97
C ARG A 140 6.10 -9.88 6.55
N HIS A 141 6.18 -9.19 7.69
CA HIS A 141 4.99 -8.75 8.43
C HIS A 141 4.62 -7.28 8.22
N LEU A 142 5.57 -6.41 7.87
CA LEU A 142 5.31 -4.98 7.66
C LEU A 142 5.41 -4.63 6.17
N LEU A 143 6.52 -4.99 5.52
CA LEU A 143 6.78 -4.51 4.17
C LEU A 143 5.95 -5.21 3.10
N MET A 144 5.80 -6.55 3.18
CA MET A 144 5.01 -7.31 2.20
C MET A 144 3.52 -6.88 2.18
N PRO A 145 2.84 -6.69 3.33
CA PRO A 145 1.49 -6.12 3.34
C PRO A 145 1.43 -4.67 2.83
N MET A 146 2.42 -3.83 3.14
CA MET A 146 2.46 -2.48 2.59
C MET A 146 2.65 -2.47 1.07
N LEU A 147 3.37 -3.46 0.51
CA LEU A 147 3.60 -3.56 -0.93
C LEU A 147 2.31 -3.79 -1.73
N SER A 148 1.25 -4.34 -1.11
CA SER A 148 -0.07 -4.48 -1.75
C SER A 148 -0.87 -3.19 -1.75
N VAL A 149 -0.55 -2.22 -0.88
CA VAL A 149 -1.25 -0.93 -0.81
C VAL A 149 -0.78 -0.04 -1.96
N ASP A 150 -1.70 0.28 -2.88
CA ASP A 150 -1.39 1.05 -4.08
C ASP A 150 -1.59 2.58 -3.91
N ASP A 151 -1.18 3.14 -2.76
CA ASP A 151 -1.30 4.58 -2.51
C ASP A 151 0.01 5.32 -2.80
N ARG A 152 0.03 6.08 -3.90
CA ARG A 152 1.18 6.90 -4.31
C ARG A 152 1.58 7.92 -3.25
N ARG A 153 0.63 8.50 -2.51
CA ARG A 153 0.91 9.55 -1.52
C ARG A 153 1.66 8.98 -0.33
N LEU A 154 1.23 7.82 0.16
CA LEU A 154 1.88 7.11 1.25
C LEU A 154 3.35 6.79 0.93
N TRP A 155 3.63 6.28 -0.27
CA TRP A 155 5.01 6.03 -0.71
C TRP A 155 5.83 7.32 -0.91
N LEU A 156 5.19 8.42 -1.32
CA LEU A 156 5.87 9.71 -1.45
C LEU A 156 6.23 10.32 -0.09
N TYR A 157 5.35 10.22 0.91
CA TYR A 157 5.65 10.65 2.28
C TYR A 157 6.72 9.77 2.94
N LEU A 158 6.64 8.44 2.77
CA LEU A 158 7.66 7.52 3.27
C LEU A 158 9.03 7.83 2.66
N CYS A 159 9.09 7.93 1.33
CA CYS A 159 10.33 8.25 0.63
C CYS A 159 10.86 9.64 1.01
N GLY A 160 10.00 10.65 1.13
CA GLY A 160 10.41 11.99 1.55
C GLY A 160 11.00 12.02 2.96
N TYR A 161 10.35 11.33 3.90
CA TYR A 161 10.83 11.18 5.28
C TYR A 161 12.19 10.48 5.34
N GLU A 162 12.35 9.37 4.60
CA GLU A 162 13.61 8.64 4.49
C GLU A 162 14.73 9.49 3.87
N VAL A 163 14.46 10.21 2.79
CA VAL A 163 15.44 11.08 2.14
C VAL A 163 15.93 12.15 3.10
N ILE A 164 15.02 12.79 3.86
CA ILE A 164 15.38 13.82 4.85
C ILE A 164 16.26 13.23 5.95
N LEU A 165 15.89 12.07 6.51
CA LEU A 165 16.66 11.43 7.57
C LEU A 165 18.04 10.99 7.09
N VAL A 166 18.12 10.37 5.91
CA VAL A 166 19.39 9.95 5.32
C VAL A 166 20.26 11.16 4.99
N ALA A 167 19.68 12.21 4.40
CA ALA A 167 20.41 13.44 4.10
C ALA A 167 20.97 14.11 5.37
N LEU A 168 20.18 14.16 6.45
CA LEU A 168 20.63 14.69 7.74
C LEU A 168 21.77 13.84 8.31
N ALA A 169 21.66 12.51 8.26
CA ALA A 169 22.67 11.60 8.78
C ALA A 169 23.98 11.67 7.97
N VAL A 170 23.89 11.89 6.65
CA VAL A 170 25.04 12.07 5.76
C VAL A 170 25.66 13.45 5.98
N ALA A 171 24.86 14.51 6.13
CA ALA A 171 25.35 15.84 6.43
C ALA A 171 26.06 15.92 7.79
N ALA A 172 25.61 15.14 8.78
CA ALA A 172 26.23 15.09 10.10
C ALA A 172 27.62 14.41 10.09
N ASP A 173 27.83 13.41 9.23
CA ASP A 173 29.14 12.76 9.08
C ASP A 173 29.25 12.05 7.71
N PRO A 174 29.77 12.73 6.68
CA PRO A 174 29.82 12.20 5.32
C PRO A 174 30.85 11.08 5.15
N SER A 175 31.91 11.06 5.97
CA SER A 175 32.95 10.03 5.91
C SER A 175 32.60 8.77 6.72
N GLY A 176 31.64 8.86 7.64
CA GLY A 176 31.22 7.74 8.49
C GLY A 176 32.30 7.29 9.46
N THR A 177 33.26 8.18 9.73
CA THR A 177 34.43 7.93 10.59
C THR A 177 34.28 8.57 11.96
N SER A 178 33.23 9.38 12.17
CA SER A 178 33.05 10.07 13.44
C SER A 178 32.58 9.11 14.53
N VAL A 179 33.32 9.11 15.64
CA VAL A 179 33.08 8.23 16.80
C VAL A 179 32.27 8.96 17.88
N GLN A 180 31.74 10.15 17.58
CA GLN A 180 30.95 10.90 18.56
C GLN A 180 29.70 10.10 18.95
N PRO A 181 29.42 9.93 20.26
CA PRO A 181 28.29 9.12 20.73
C PRO A 181 26.94 9.67 20.25
N THR A 182 26.85 10.99 20.03
CA THR A 182 25.68 11.67 19.45
C THR A 182 25.37 11.18 18.04
N ILE A 183 26.39 10.99 17.20
CA ILE A 183 26.24 10.54 15.80
C ILE A 183 25.88 9.06 15.76
N ILE A 184 26.48 8.25 16.63
CA ILE A 184 26.15 6.82 16.78
C ILE A 184 24.69 6.66 17.25
N ALA A 185 24.29 7.43 18.26
CA ALA A 185 22.90 7.42 18.75
C ALA A 185 21.91 7.87 17.66
N ALA A 186 22.23 8.93 16.91
CA ALA A 186 21.40 9.40 15.80
C ALA A 186 21.26 8.33 14.70
N ARG A 187 22.34 7.64 14.34
CA ARG A 187 22.33 6.56 13.33
C ARG A 187 21.63 5.29 13.83
N LEU A 188 21.62 5.04 15.13
CA LEU A 188 20.86 3.93 15.74
C LEU A 188 19.36 4.23 15.77
N LEU A 189 18.99 5.48 16.07
CA LEU A 189 17.60 5.94 16.08
C LEU A 189 16.99 5.95 14.68
N LEU A 190 17.78 6.13 13.63
CA LEU A 190 17.31 6.22 12.24
C LEU A 190 16.56 4.94 11.76
N PRO A 191 17.14 3.72 11.80
CA PRO A 191 16.40 2.51 11.44
C PRO A 191 15.23 2.24 12.39
N LEU A 192 15.33 2.60 13.68
CA LEU A 192 14.25 2.44 14.64
C LEU A 192 13.05 3.33 14.30
N ALA A 193 13.29 4.60 13.99
CA ALA A 193 12.28 5.56 13.57
C ALA A 193 11.59 5.12 12.28
N LEU A 194 12.37 4.60 11.32
CA LEU A 194 11.83 4.07 10.07
C LEU A 194 10.95 2.82 10.28
N ILE A 195 11.38 1.87 11.11
CA ILE A 195 10.57 0.69 11.45
C ILE A 195 9.27 1.11 12.14
N GLN A 196 9.34 2.08 13.05
CA GLN A 196 8.16 2.58 13.74
C GLN A 196 7.20 3.29 12.77
N TYR A 197 7.73 4.09 11.84
CA TYR A 197 6.94 4.73 10.79
C TYR A 197 6.26 3.69 9.88
N LEU A 198 6.96 2.63 9.48
CA LEU A 198 6.40 1.48 8.74
C LEU A 198 5.28 0.79 9.52
N ARG A 199 5.43 0.62 10.84
CA ARG A 199 4.39 0.03 11.69
C ARG A 199 3.15 0.91 11.75
N VAL A 200 3.32 2.22 11.94
CA VAL A 200 2.22 3.19 12.00
C VAL A 200 1.49 3.28 10.66
N SER A 201 2.22 3.35 9.54
CA SER A 201 1.63 3.41 8.20
C SER A 201 0.87 2.13 7.84
N ASN A 202 1.39 0.95 8.18
CA ASN A 202 0.68 -0.31 7.97
C ASN A 202 -0.61 -0.38 8.82
N LEU A 203 -0.58 0.08 10.08
CA LEU A 203 -1.78 0.17 10.90
C LEU A 203 -2.80 1.14 10.31
N LEU A 204 -2.36 2.31 9.85
CA LEU A 204 -3.24 3.31 9.26
C LEU A 204 -3.88 2.78 7.97
N ALA A 205 -3.11 2.09 7.12
CA ALA A 205 -3.63 1.46 5.91
C ALA A 205 -4.74 0.44 6.25
N ARG A 206 -4.53 -0.42 7.26
CA ARG A 206 -5.55 -1.37 7.72
C ARG A 206 -6.81 -0.69 8.21
N TYR A 207 -6.68 0.36 9.03
CA TYR A 207 -7.84 1.12 9.50
C TYR A 207 -8.60 1.79 8.34
N THR A 208 -7.90 2.28 7.31
CA THR A 208 -8.58 2.84 6.13
C THR A 208 -9.30 1.77 5.30
N GLU A 209 -8.74 0.57 5.17
CA GLU A 209 -9.38 -0.55 4.48
C GLU A 209 -10.63 -1.03 5.24
N GLU A 210 -10.53 -1.20 6.56
CA GLU A 210 -11.66 -1.55 7.42
C GLU A 210 -12.74 -0.47 7.39
N GLY A 211 -12.37 0.82 7.45
CA GLY A 211 -13.28 1.94 7.33
C GLY A 211 -14.02 1.96 5.98
N ASN A 212 -13.32 1.72 4.88
CA ASN A 212 -13.92 1.64 3.55
C ASN A 212 -14.87 0.44 3.42
N ALA A 213 -14.51 -0.71 3.99
CA ALA A 213 -15.37 -1.89 4.01
C ALA A 213 -16.66 -1.64 4.82
N LEU A 214 -16.54 -0.98 5.98
CA LEU A 214 -17.69 -0.58 6.80
C LEU A 214 -18.57 0.43 6.06
N HIS A 215 -17.99 1.43 5.41
CA HIS A 215 -18.74 2.41 4.63
C HIS A 215 -19.50 1.75 3.46
N THR A 216 -18.86 0.80 2.77
CA THR A 216 -19.50 0.03 1.69
C THR A 216 -20.66 -0.80 2.20
N ARG A 217 -20.53 -1.43 3.39
CA ARG A 217 -21.63 -2.16 4.04
C ARG A 217 -22.80 -1.24 4.41
N GLN A 218 -22.51 -0.06 4.97
CA GLN A 218 -23.54 0.92 5.30
C GLN A 218 -24.32 1.38 4.07
N LEU A 219 -23.63 1.65 2.95
CA LEU A 219 -24.27 1.98 1.68
C LEU A 219 -25.15 0.84 1.17
N HIS A 220 -24.69 -0.40 1.28
CA HIS A 220 -25.48 -1.57 0.88
C HIS A 220 -26.74 -1.74 1.73
N GLU A 221 -26.65 -1.58 3.04
CA GLU A 221 -27.80 -1.62 3.95
C GLU A 221 -28.81 -0.49 3.65
N GLN A 222 -28.33 0.72 3.36
CA GLN A 222 -29.19 1.84 2.96
C GLN A 222 -29.92 1.56 1.64
N MET A 223 -29.24 0.97 0.66
CA MET A 223 -29.87 0.57 -0.61
C MET A 223 -30.93 -0.51 -0.41
N ILE A 224 -30.70 -1.48 0.48
CA ILE A 224 -31.71 -2.51 0.79
C ILE A 224 -32.93 -1.87 1.44
N ARG A 225 -32.72 -1.00 2.44
CA ARG A 225 -33.82 -0.31 3.13
C ARG A 225 -34.67 0.52 2.17
N SER A 226 -34.04 1.30 1.28
CA SER A 226 -34.78 2.11 0.30
C SER A 226 -35.55 1.25 -0.71
N ALA A 227 -35.00 0.11 -1.12
CA ALA A 227 -35.69 -0.84 -1.99
C ALA A 227 -36.88 -1.50 -1.29
N GLU A 228 -36.76 -1.84 0.00
CA GLU A 228 -37.85 -2.36 0.82
C GLU A 228 -38.95 -1.30 1.00
N GLU A 229 -38.60 -0.08 1.36
CA GLU A 229 -39.54 1.05 1.47
C GLU A 229 -40.32 1.27 0.16
N ALA A 230 -39.63 1.25 -0.98
CA ALA A 230 -40.29 1.35 -2.29
C ALA A 230 -41.30 0.20 -2.52
N ARG A 231 -40.92 -1.04 -2.19
CA ARG A 231 -41.83 -2.21 -2.28
C ARG A 231 -43.04 -2.06 -1.36
N TYR A 232 -42.85 -1.60 -0.13
CA TYR A 232 -43.95 -1.33 0.80
C TYR A 232 -44.89 -0.26 0.27
N GLN A 233 -44.37 0.84 -0.29
CA GLN A 233 -45.21 1.89 -0.88
C GLN A 233 -46.03 1.37 -2.08
N THR A 234 -45.43 0.54 -2.94
CA THR A 234 -46.16 -0.10 -4.05
C THR A 234 -47.27 -1.01 -3.52
N MET A 235 -46.99 -1.83 -2.50
CA MET A 235 -47.99 -2.71 -1.90
C MET A 235 -49.13 -1.92 -1.26
N LEU A 236 -48.83 -0.83 -0.56
CA LEU A 236 -49.84 0.07 0.00
C LEU A 236 -50.71 0.72 -1.09
N ALA A 237 -50.11 1.14 -2.21
CA ALA A 237 -50.84 1.70 -3.34
C ALA A 237 -51.81 0.67 -3.95
N LEU A 238 -51.36 -0.58 -4.14
CA LEU A 238 -52.20 -1.69 -4.60
C LEU A 238 -53.32 -2.04 -3.62
N TRP A 239 -53.03 -2.03 -2.32
CA TRP A 239 -54.05 -2.30 -1.30
C TRP A 239 -55.11 -1.20 -1.27
N ARG A 240 -54.70 0.07 -1.36
CA ARG A 240 -55.61 1.23 -1.45
C ARG A 240 -56.47 1.19 -2.72
N SER A 241 -55.91 0.83 -3.87
CA SER A 241 -56.69 0.70 -5.12
C SER A 241 -57.69 -0.47 -5.03
N SER A 242 -57.26 -1.62 -4.51
CA SER A 242 -58.13 -2.78 -4.29
C SER A 242 -59.28 -2.48 -3.32
N ARG A 243 -59.01 -1.74 -2.23
CA ARG A 243 -60.05 -1.30 -1.28
C ARG A 243 -61.06 -0.36 -1.94
N ARG A 244 -60.60 0.61 -2.72
CA ARG A 244 -61.49 1.52 -3.48
C ARG A 244 -62.38 0.73 -4.44
N MET A 245 -61.80 -0.17 -5.24
CA MET A 245 -62.56 -1.01 -6.16
C MET A 245 -63.64 -1.86 -5.46
N ARG A 246 -63.33 -2.45 -4.30
CA ARG A 246 -64.34 -3.19 -3.51
C ARG A 246 -65.45 -2.29 -2.98
N HIS A 247 -65.11 -1.08 -2.53
CA HIS A 247 -66.09 -0.11 -2.06
C HIS A 247 -67.03 0.30 -3.20
N ASP A 248 -66.48 0.62 -4.37
CA ASP A 248 -67.25 1.03 -5.54
C ASP A 248 -68.16 -0.10 -6.04
N LEU A 249 -67.65 -1.33 -6.12
CA LEU A 249 -68.46 -2.52 -6.43
C LEU A 249 -69.63 -2.70 -5.46
N ARG A 250 -69.39 -2.54 -4.16
CA ARG A 250 -70.44 -2.65 -3.14
C ARG A 250 -71.48 -1.54 -3.29
N HIS A 251 -71.06 -0.33 -3.62
CA HIS A 251 -71.97 0.78 -3.90
C HIS A 251 -72.88 0.48 -5.09
N HIS A 252 -72.31 0.03 -6.22
CA HIS A 252 -73.08 -0.36 -7.40
C HIS A 252 -74.05 -1.51 -7.12
N MET A 253 -73.62 -2.54 -6.38
CA MET A 253 -74.50 -3.64 -5.95
C MET A 253 -75.69 -3.14 -5.13
N THR A 254 -75.44 -2.19 -4.22
CA THR A 254 -76.48 -1.65 -3.33
C THR A 254 -77.49 -0.80 -4.12
N MET A 255 -77.00 0.03 -5.05
CA MET A 255 -77.84 0.80 -5.96
C MET A 255 -78.71 -0.10 -6.87
N ILE A 256 -78.13 -1.15 -7.44
CA ILE A 256 -78.86 -2.14 -8.25
C ILE A 256 -79.95 -2.83 -7.42
N ALA A 257 -79.63 -3.24 -6.19
CA ALA A 257 -80.58 -3.88 -5.30
C ALA A 257 -81.74 -2.95 -4.92
N GLN A 258 -81.47 -1.67 -4.64
CA GLN A 258 -82.50 -0.66 -4.36
C GLN A 258 -83.41 -0.42 -5.57
N LEU A 259 -82.84 -0.17 -6.75
CA LEU A 259 -83.62 0.06 -7.97
C LEU A 259 -84.47 -1.15 -8.37
N ALA A 260 -83.96 -2.37 -8.13
CA ALA A 260 -84.71 -3.60 -8.33
C ALA A 260 -85.87 -3.74 -7.32
N HIS A 261 -85.66 -3.36 -6.06
CA HIS A 261 -86.68 -3.39 -5.01
C HIS A 261 -87.80 -2.37 -5.25
N GLU A 262 -87.47 -1.19 -5.77
CA GLU A 262 -88.43 -0.15 -6.17
C GLU A 262 -89.28 -0.51 -7.41
N GLY A 263 -88.98 -1.64 -8.08
CA GLY A 263 -89.72 -2.11 -9.25
C GLY A 263 -89.53 -1.28 -10.53
N SER A 264 -88.60 -0.32 -10.53
CA SER A 264 -88.42 0.65 -11.63
C SER A 264 -87.53 0.10 -12.75
N ARG A 265 -88.09 -0.80 -13.58
CA ARG A 265 -87.35 -1.46 -14.68
C ARG A 265 -86.64 -0.50 -15.65
N THR A 266 -87.23 0.65 -15.93
CA THR A 266 -86.65 1.66 -16.83
C THR A 266 -85.43 2.36 -16.23
N ARG A 267 -85.46 2.70 -14.93
CA ARG A 267 -84.32 3.33 -14.24
C ARG A 267 -83.18 2.34 -13.99
N LEU A 268 -83.51 1.08 -13.71
CA LEU A 268 -82.52 0.01 -13.59
C LEU A 268 -81.78 -0.23 -14.91
N ALA A 269 -82.51 -0.30 -16.03
CA ALA A 269 -81.92 -0.45 -17.36
C ALA A 269 -80.98 0.74 -17.70
N ALA A 270 -81.44 1.98 -17.47
CA ALA A 270 -80.64 3.18 -17.70
C ALA A 270 -79.36 3.21 -16.83
N TYR A 271 -79.44 2.79 -15.57
CA TYR A 271 -78.28 2.72 -14.68
C TYR A 271 -77.26 1.66 -15.12
N LEU A 272 -77.72 0.50 -15.59
CA LEU A 272 -76.84 -0.56 -16.10
C LEU A 272 -76.16 -0.16 -17.42
N ASP A 273 -76.87 0.55 -18.30
CA ASP A 273 -76.31 1.06 -19.56
C ASP A 273 -75.23 2.13 -19.30
N ASP A 274 -75.48 3.09 -18.40
CA ASP A 274 -74.48 4.10 -18.00
C ASP A 274 -73.24 3.46 -17.34
N LEU A 275 -73.46 2.46 -16.49
CA LEU A 275 -72.38 1.71 -15.86
C LEU A 275 -71.53 0.94 -16.90
N ALA A 276 -72.17 0.34 -17.90
CA ALA A 276 -71.49 -0.35 -19.00
C ALA A 276 -70.68 0.62 -19.86
N GLU A 277 -71.20 1.82 -20.14
CA GLU A 277 -70.51 2.87 -20.86
C GLU A 277 -69.26 3.33 -20.07
N GLN A 278 -69.39 3.62 -18.78
CA GLN A 278 -68.27 4.04 -17.92
C GLN A 278 -67.14 2.99 -17.86
N PHE A 279 -67.47 1.70 -17.74
CA PHE A 279 -66.46 0.63 -17.76
C PHE A 279 -65.80 0.46 -19.14
N SER A 280 -66.53 0.72 -20.23
CA SER A 280 -65.99 0.65 -21.59
C SER A 280 -64.97 1.77 -21.85
N VAL A 281 -65.25 2.99 -21.38
CA VAL A 281 -64.35 4.15 -21.47
C VAL A 281 -63.10 3.92 -20.62
N GLN A 282 -63.25 3.45 -19.38
CA GLN A 282 -62.09 3.12 -18.52
C GLN A 282 -61.19 2.03 -19.12
N LYS A 283 -61.77 1.04 -19.79
CA LYS A 283 -61.02 -0.03 -20.45
C LYS A 283 -60.22 0.50 -21.65
N ALA A 284 -60.80 1.41 -22.43
CA ALA A 284 -60.14 2.03 -23.57
C ALA A 284 -58.95 2.92 -23.15
N GLU A 285 -59.08 3.64 -22.02
CA GLU A 285 -58.00 4.48 -21.48
C GLU A 285 -56.83 3.65 -20.92
N ARG A 286 -57.10 2.54 -20.21
CA ARG A 286 -56.04 1.62 -19.72
C ARG A 286 -55.22 0.95 -20.82
N HIS A 287 -55.75 0.83 -22.04
CA HIS A 287 -55.03 0.25 -23.19
C HIS A 287 -54.19 1.27 -23.98
N ARG A 288 -54.35 2.57 -23.71
CA ARG A 288 -53.56 3.64 -24.34
C ARG A 288 -52.35 4.11 -23.50
N GLN A 289 -52.27 3.71 -22.24
CA GLN A 289 -51.16 3.97 -21.31
C GLN A 289 -50.24 2.75 -21.23
#